data_AF-A0A1F3SKG3-F1
#
_entry.id   AF-A0A1F3SKG3-F1
#
_cell.length_a   1.000
_cell.length_b   1.000
_cell.length_c   1.000
_cell.angle_alpha   90.00
_cell.angle_beta   90.00
_cell.angle_gamma   90.00
#
_symmetry.space_group_name_H-M   'P 1'
#
loop_
_entity.id
_entity.type
_entity.pdbx_description
1 polymer ?
#
loop_
_entity_poly.entity_id
_entity_poly.type
_entity_poly.pdbx_seq_one_letter_code
_entity_poly.pdbx_strand_id
1 'polypeptide(L)'
;MKKLIIALLLTGSAVLQAAQYSEAEINALMSKSEGDLVAWLQQEGKSHTEITKYYLNAAEQTHMLHQYSVAKVLYKKALQRKDLQDKMLAYLPLLSMNVQAENWPEASRLYQEAEAYLKANPKLLTKDTQERLTIFKMQIAKKPSSQQERESVEFPHNTQMVFWHDLKQYLVNKNYEQAFKMIEGQDYSGKDINLQILADIIYTGAKKPRPSLYCKKDYDLYSDSHESSYSMKLCGVLLGIQAGKKISEKEFSELKNLIKLRYPENLYLEQVARDLATRK
;
A
#
# COMPACT_ATOMS: atom_id res chain seq x y z
N MET A 1 43.45 24.17 13.83
CA MET A 1 43.17 22.88 13.15
C MET A 1 42.23 22.05 14.03
N LYS A 2 40.92 22.21 13.86
CA LYS A 2 39.90 21.37 14.50
C LYS A 2 39.21 20.60 13.36
N LYS A 3 39.40 19.28 13.32
CA LYS A 3 38.71 18.40 12.37
C LYS A 3 37.25 18.33 12.80
N LEU A 4 36.36 18.91 11.98
CA LEU A 4 34.93 18.71 12.10
C LEU A 4 34.65 17.26 11.68
N ILE A 5 34.17 16.46 12.64
CA ILE A 5 33.53 15.18 12.36
C ILE A 5 32.14 15.53 11.81
N ILE A 6 31.96 15.45 10.49
CA ILE A 6 30.64 15.47 9.89
C ILE A 6 30.04 14.08 10.14
N ALA A 7 29.26 13.97 11.22
CA ALA A 7 28.32 12.88 11.38
C ALA A 7 27.22 13.10 10.32
N LEU A 8 27.30 12.35 9.22
CA LEU A 8 26.18 12.21 8.30
C LEU A 8 25.03 11.59 9.10
N LEU A 9 24.02 12.42 9.39
CA LEU A 9 22.70 11.99 9.82
C LEU A 9 22.12 11.12 8.70
N LEU A 10 22.25 9.80 8.87
CA LEU A 10 21.35 8.82 8.30
C LEU A 10 19.95 9.12 8.85
N THR A 11 19.25 10.07 8.24
CA THR A 11 17.79 10.12 8.33
C THR A 11 17.31 8.90 7.58
N GLY A 12 17.16 7.81 8.32
CA GLY A 12 16.58 6.57 7.85
C GLY A 12 15.15 6.81 7.41
N SER A 13 14.98 7.13 6.13
CA SER A 13 13.83 6.66 5.40
C SER A 13 13.93 5.14 5.48
N ALA A 14 13.19 4.54 6.41
CA ALA A 14 12.93 3.11 6.45
C ALA A 14 12.04 2.76 5.24
N VAL A 15 12.55 3.03 4.04
CA VAL A 15 12.17 2.35 2.81
C VAL A 15 12.62 0.92 3.03
N LEU A 16 11.67 -0.01 2.83
CA LEU A 16 11.86 -1.45 2.90
C LEU A 16 13.29 -1.88 2.57
N GLN A 17 13.89 -2.66 3.46
CA GLN A 17 15.18 -3.29 3.26
C GLN A 17 15.28 -3.91 1.86
N ALA A 18 16.27 -3.45 1.10
CA ALA A 18 16.77 -3.99 -0.17
C ALA A 18 15.80 -4.02 -1.37
N ALA A 19 16.33 -3.65 -2.53
CA ALA A 19 15.80 -4.04 -3.83
C ALA A 19 15.40 -5.54 -3.80
N GLN A 20 14.10 -5.83 -3.97
CA GLN A 20 13.59 -7.21 -3.97
C GLN A 20 13.97 -7.97 -5.25
N TYR A 21 14.30 -7.26 -6.33
CA TYR A 21 14.67 -7.84 -7.62
C TYR A 21 16.10 -7.46 -8.00
N SER A 22 16.87 -8.45 -8.43
CA SER A 22 18.18 -8.23 -9.05
C SER A 22 18.06 -7.54 -10.41
N GLU A 23 19.16 -6.93 -10.87
CA GLU A 23 19.23 -6.35 -12.21
C GLU A 23 18.97 -7.41 -13.30
N ALA A 24 19.41 -8.65 -13.09
CA ALA A 24 19.15 -9.77 -13.99
C ALA A 24 17.65 -10.08 -14.10
N GLU A 25 16.92 -10.07 -12.98
CA GLU A 25 15.46 -10.25 -12.96
C GLU A 25 14.75 -9.09 -13.67
N ILE A 26 15.15 -7.84 -13.41
CA ILE A 26 14.57 -6.67 -14.10
C ILE A 26 14.83 -6.75 -15.61
N ASN A 27 16.04 -7.10 -16.02
CA ASN A 27 16.39 -7.27 -17.43
C ASN A 27 15.60 -8.40 -18.09
N ALA A 28 15.39 -9.52 -17.39
CA ALA A 28 14.53 -10.60 -17.86
C ALA A 28 13.07 -10.15 -18.04
N LEU A 29 12.53 -9.40 -17.06
CA LEU A 29 11.18 -8.84 -17.11
C LEU A 29 10.99 -7.85 -18.26
N MET A 30 12.02 -7.07 -18.62
CA MET A 30 11.97 -6.16 -19.76
C MET A 30 12.06 -6.88 -21.11
N SER A 31 13.04 -7.77 -21.25
CA SER A 31 13.48 -8.30 -22.54
C SER A 31 12.70 -9.52 -23.03
N LYS A 32 12.18 -10.35 -22.13
CA LYS A 32 11.39 -11.54 -22.50
C LYS A 32 10.03 -11.13 -23.06
N SER A 33 9.54 -11.91 -24.03
CA SER A 33 8.14 -11.85 -24.45
C SER A 33 7.23 -12.24 -23.27
N GLU A 34 5.97 -11.81 -23.26
CA GLU A 34 5.04 -12.18 -22.18
C GLU A 34 4.89 -13.71 -22.07
N GLY A 35 4.88 -14.43 -23.19
CA GLY A 35 4.81 -15.90 -23.20
C GLY A 35 6.04 -16.55 -22.55
N ASP A 36 7.24 -16.09 -22.91
CA ASP A 36 8.49 -16.64 -22.37
C ASP A 36 8.67 -16.31 -20.88
N LEU A 37 8.23 -15.12 -20.45
CA LEU A 37 8.29 -14.73 -19.05
C LEU A 37 7.30 -15.52 -18.21
N VAL A 38 6.04 -15.65 -18.67
CA VAL A 38 5.02 -16.42 -17.94
C VAL A 38 5.48 -17.87 -17.82
N ALA A 39 6.02 -18.47 -18.89
CA ALA A 39 6.56 -19.82 -18.85
C ALA A 39 7.72 -19.95 -17.84
N TRP A 40 8.65 -19.00 -17.84
CA TRP A 40 9.77 -18.99 -16.89
C TRP A 40 9.31 -18.86 -15.43
N LEU A 41 8.44 -17.90 -15.11
CA LEU A 41 7.95 -17.71 -13.74
C LEU A 41 7.03 -18.86 -13.28
N GLN A 42 6.28 -19.49 -14.19
CA GLN A 42 5.53 -20.69 -13.88
C GLN A 42 6.42 -21.90 -13.58
N GLN A 43 7.58 -22.02 -14.26
CA GLN A 43 8.59 -23.04 -13.92
C GLN A 43 9.18 -22.80 -12.52
N GLU A 44 9.24 -21.55 -12.07
CA GLU A 44 9.59 -21.18 -10.70
C GLU A 44 8.42 -21.30 -9.70
N GLY A 45 7.30 -21.89 -10.12
CA GLY A 45 6.14 -22.15 -9.27
C GLY A 45 5.26 -20.94 -8.99
N LYS A 46 5.42 -19.83 -9.73
CA LYS A 46 4.59 -18.63 -9.55
C LYS A 46 3.23 -18.78 -10.21
N SER A 47 2.18 -18.46 -9.47
CA SER A 47 0.82 -18.32 -10.01
C SER A 47 0.69 -17.11 -10.93
N HIS A 48 -0.35 -17.07 -11.76
CA HIS A 48 -0.65 -15.91 -12.63
C HIS A 48 -0.71 -14.60 -11.84
N THR A 49 -1.36 -14.61 -10.68
CA THR A 49 -1.50 -13.44 -9.81
C THR A 49 -0.15 -12.99 -9.24
N GLU A 50 0.73 -13.92 -8.88
CA GLU A 50 2.09 -13.59 -8.46
C GLU A 50 2.91 -12.96 -9.60
N ILE A 51 2.72 -13.42 -10.84
CA ILE A 51 3.39 -12.83 -12.02
C ILE A 51 2.96 -11.37 -12.23
N THR A 52 1.68 -11.04 -12.05
CA THR A 52 1.21 -9.64 -12.10
C THR A 52 1.90 -8.78 -11.03
N LYS A 53 2.03 -9.33 -9.81
CA LYS A 53 2.72 -8.64 -8.71
C LYS A 53 4.19 -8.43 -9.00
N TYR A 54 4.85 -9.39 -9.64
CA TYR A 54 6.25 -9.26 -10.09
C TYR A 54 6.43 -8.03 -10.99
N TYR A 55 5.55 -7.82 -11.97
CA TYR A 55 5.63 -6.63 -12.83
C TYR A 55 5.45 -5.34 -12.05
N LEU A 56 4.44 -5.26 -11.16
CA LEU A 56 4.17 -4.03 -10.39
C LEU A 56 5.31 -3.71 -9.42
N ASN A 57 5.85 -4.72 -8.73
CA ASN A 57 6.91 -4.52 -7.75
C ASN A 57 8.25 -4.17 -8.42
N ALA A 58 8.58 -4.80 -9.56
CA ALA A 58 9.77 -4.45 -10.33
C ALA A 58 9.64 -3.06 -10.98
N ALA A 59 8.45 -2.71 -11.49
CA ALA A 59 8.17 -1.37 -12.02
C ALA A 59 8.39 -0.29 -10.96
N GLU A 60 7.99 -0.57 -9.72
CA GLU A 60 8.20 0.38 -8.64
C GLU A 60 9.65 0.45 -8.19
N GLN A 61 10.33 -0.68 -8.02
CA GLN A 61 11.75 -0.66 -7.64
C GLN A 61 12.56 0.17 -8.65
N THR A 62 12.29 -0.03 -9.94
CA THR A 62 12.97 0.72 -11.00
C THR A 62 12.57 2.20 -11.00
N HIS A 63 11.31 2.53 -10.69
CA HIS A 63 10.87 3.91 -10.47
C HIS A 63 11.61 4.58 -9.29
N MET A 64 11.73 3.89 -8.15
CA MET A 64 12.45 4.37 -6.96
C MET A 64 13.94 4.55 -7.20
N LEU A 65 14.53 3.75 -8.10
CA LEU A 65 15.90 3.90 -8.55
C LEU A 65 16.04 4.92 -9.69
N HIS A 66 15.01 5.72 -9.96
CA HIS A 66 14.94 6.73 -11.02
C HIS A 66 15.13 6.17 -12.45
N GLN A 67 14.96 4.86 -12.64
CA GLN A 67 14.99 4.19 -13.93
C GLN A 67 13.60 4.29 -14.60
N TYR A 68 13.13 5.52 -14.86
CA TYR A 68 11.76 5.79 -15.30
C TYR A 68 11.37 5.12 -16.62
N SER A 69 12.33 4.96 -17.56
CA SER A 69 12.08 4.25 -18.82
C SER A 69 11.73 2.78 -18.59
N VAL A 70 12.47 2.12 -17.69
CA VAL A 70 12.25 0.73 -17.28
C VAL A 70 10.92 0.59 -16.55
N ALA A 71 10.66 1.47 -15.57
CA ALA A 71 9.41 1.49 -14.82
C ALA A 71 8.18 1.62 -15.73
N LYS A 72 8.23 2.52 -16.73
CA LYS A 72 7.15 2.69 -17.72
C LYS A 72 6.88 1.41 -18.50
N VAL A 73 7.93 0.68 -18.92
CA VAL A 73 7.76 -0.59 -19.64
C VAL A 73 7.08 -1.62 -18.75
N LEU A 74 7.54 -1.78 -17.51
CA LEU A 74 7.01 -2.79 -16.59
C LEU A 74 5.55 -2.49 -16.17
N TYR A 75 5.19 -1.23 -15.91
CA TYR A 75 3.79 -0.85 -15.66
C TYR A 75 2.89 -1.10 -16.87
N LYS A 76 3.38 -0.85 -18.09
CA LYS A 76 2.62 -1.15 -19.32
C LYS A 76 2.40 -2.65 -19.48
N LYS A 77 3.41 -3.49 -19.18
CA LYS A 77 3.24 -4.95 -19.16
C LYS A 77 2.22 -5.38 -18.10
N ALA A 78 2.24 -4.80 -16.89
CA ALA A 78 1.21 -5.06 -15.88
C ALA A 78 -0.21 -4.73 -16.37
N LEU A 79 -0.42 -3.60 -17.06
CA LEU A 79 -1.73 -3.21 -17.60
C LEU A 79 -2.30 -4.17 -18.64
N GLN A 80 -1.43 -4.87 -19.38
CA GLN A 80 -1.80 -5.85 -20.40
C GLN A 80 -2.27 -7.18 -19.79
N ARG A 81 -1.95 -7.43 -18.52
CA ARG A 81 -2.35 -8.66 -17.84
C ARG A 81 -3.83 -8.68 -17.48
N LYS A 82 -4.47 -9.83 -17.71
CA LYS A 82 -5.92 -10.02 -17.51
C LYS A 82 -6.31 -10.15 -16.03
N ASP A 83 -5.38 -10.58 -15.20
CA ASP A 83 -5.55 -10.84 -13.77
C ASP A 83 -5.16 -9.66 -12.87
N LEU A 84 -4.80 -8.52 -13.46
CA LEU A 84 -4.67 -7.26 -12.73
C LEU A 84 -6.07 -6.75 -12.34
N GLN A 85 -6.44 -7.01 -11.07
CA GLN A 85 -7.78 -6.66 -10.56
C GLN A 85 -8.01 -5.15 -10.44
N ASP A 86 -6.98 -4.42 -10.01
CA ASP A 86 -7.00 -2.96 -9.91
C ASP A 86 -5.94 -2.36 -10.85
N LYS A 87 -6.40 -1.91 -12.02
CA LYS A 87 -5.51 -1.26 -13.00
C LYS A 87 -5.04 0.12 -12.58
N MET A 88 -5.64 0.74 -11.55
CA MET A 88 -5.17 2.03 -11.05
C MET A 88 -3.78 1.92 -10.43
N LEU A 89 -3.40 0.74 -9.96
CA LEU A 89 -2.04 0.41 -9.53
C LEU A 89 -1.00 0.66 -10.63
N ALA A 90 -1.37 0.61 -11.92
CA ALA A 90 -0.44 0.93 -13.01
C ALA A 90 -0.74 2.27 -13.70
N TYR A 91 -2.01 2.69 -13.76
CA TYR A 91 -2.36 3.97 -14.38
C TYR A 91 -1.79 5.19 -13.64
N LEU A 92 -1.89 5.24 -12.30
CA LEU A 92 -1.47 6.42 -11.54
C LEU A 92 0.04 6.73 -11.66
N PRO A 93 0.97 5.76 -11.52
CA PRO A 93 2.39 6.01 -11.73
C PRO A 93 2.73 6.32 -13.18
N LEU A 94 2.08 5.64 -14.14
CA LEU A 94 2.29 5.95 -15.56
C LEU A 94 1.88 7.39 -15.88
N LEU A 95 0.76 7.87 -15.32
CA LEU A 95 0.36 9.26 -15.40
C LEU A 95 1.41 10.18 -14.78
N SER A 96 1.84 9.89 -13.55
CA SER A 96 2.86 10.67 -12.84
C SER A 96 4.14 10.82 -13.66
N MET A 97 4.72 9.71 -14.10
CA MET A 97 5.97 9.71 -14.87
C MET A 97 5.84 10.36 -16.26
N ASN A 98 4.63 10.44 -16.84
CA ASN A 98 4.44 11.16 -18.10
C ASN A 98 4.17 12.65 -17.89
N VAL A 99 3.50 13.05 -16.80
CA VAL A 99 3.36 14.45 -16.40
C VAL A 99 4.73 15.03 -16.04
N GLN A 100 5.50 14.35 -15.19
CA GLN A 100 6.84 14.79 -14.78
C GLN A 100 7.80 14.93 -15.96
N ALA A 101 7.72 14.00 -16.93
CA ALA A 101 8.52 14.02 -18.16
C ALA A 101 7.94 14.91 -19.27
N GLU A 102 6.91 15.71 -18.98
CA GLU A 102 6.23 16.60 -19.94
C GLU A 102 5.70 15.90 -21.20
N ASN A 103 5.46 14.59 -21.11
CA ASN A 103 4.86 13.80 -22.19
C ASN A 103 3.33 13.92 -22.14
N TRP A 104 2.85 15.14 -22.41
CA TRP A 104 1.44 15.50 -22.35
C TRP A 104 0.51 14.65 -23.24
N PRO A 105 0.90 14.25 -24.47
CA PRO A 105 0.06 13.38 -25.29
C PRO A 105 -0.20 12.03 -24.63
N GLU A 106 0.84 11.38 -24.12
CA GLU A 106 0.71 10.09 -23.46
C GLU A 106 -0.02 10.22 -22.11
N ALA A 107 0.25 11.27 -21.34
CA ALA A 107 -0.46 11.55 -20.10
C ALA A 107 -1.97 11.74 -20.35
N SER A 108 -2.35 12.46 -21.40
CA SER A 108 -3.76 12.65 -21.79
C SER A 108 -4.43 11.33 -22.17
N ARG A 109 -3.75 10.47 -22.94
CA ARG A 109 -4.25 9.15 -23.33
C ARG A 109 -4.46 8.26 -22.10
N LEU A 110 -3.45 8.15 -21.24
CA LEU A 110 -3.52 7.36 -20.00
C LEU A 110 -4.62 7.87 -19.06
N TYR A 111 -4.86 9.18 -19.02
CA TYR A 111 -5.90 9.77 -18.18
C TYR A 111 -7.29 9.33 -18.64
N GLN A 112 -7.54 9.40 -19.96
CA GLN A 112 -8.81 8.95 -20.55
C GLN A 112 -9.04 7.46 -20.33
N GLU A 113 -7.99 6.64 -20.46
CA GLU A 113 -8.06 5.20 -20.19
C GLU A 113 -8.36 4.89 -18.72
N ALA A 114 -7.74 5.62 -17.79
CA ALA A 114 -7.98 5.50 -16.36
C ALA A 114 -9.42 5.92 -15.98
N GLU A 115 -9.92 7.03 -16.53
CA GLU A 115 -11.30 7.47 -16.32
C GLU A 115 -12.31 6.45 -16.87
N ALA A 116 -12.09 5.92 -18.08
CA ALA A 116 -12.97 4.91 -18.66
C ALA A 116 -12.98 3.63 -17.81
N TYR A 117 -11.80 3.21 -17.33
CA TYR A 117 -11.67 2.06 -16.44
C TYR A 117 -12.43 2.25 -15.11
N LEU A 118 -12.33 3.42 -14.48
CA LEU A 118 -13.04 3.70 -13.22
C LEU A 118 -14.55 3.82 -13.41
N LYS A 119 -15.01 4.38 -14.53
CA LYS A 119 -16.46 4.39 -14.87
C LYS A 119 -17.01 2.97 -14.96
N ALA A 120 -16.24 2.03 -15.51
CA ALA A 120 -16.60 0.62 -15.56
C ALA A 120 -16.44 -0.10 -14.21
N ASN A 121 -15.65 0.45 -13.28
CA ASN A 121 -15.32 -0.16 -11.99
C ASN A 121 -15.53 0.82 -10.83
N PRO A 122 -16.78 1.28 -10.57
CA PRO A 122 -17.06 2.35 -9.62
C PRO A 122 -16.66 2.02 -8.17
N LYS A 123 -16.55 0.74 -7.82
CA LYS A 123 -16.05 0.28 -6.51
C LYS A 123 -14.59 0.69 -6.21
N LEU A 124 -13.82 0.99 -7.26
CA LEU A 124 -12.42 1.43 -7.15
C LEU A 124 -12.31 2.96 -7.07
N LEU A 125 -13.41 3.69 -7.25
CA LEU A 125 -13.44 5.15 -7.13
C LEU A 125 -13.46 5.55 -5.64
N THR A 126 -12.28 5.56 -5.04
CA THR A 126 -12.08 6.13 -3.71
C THR A 126 -11.93 7.65 -3.81
N LYS A 127 -12.14 8.35 -2.68
CA LYS A 127 -11.88 9.80 -2.57
C LYS A 127 -10.45 10.14 -3.03
N ASP A 128 -9.46 9.39 -2.55
CA ASP A 128 -8.06 9.57 -2.93
C ASP A 128 -7.82 9.40 -4.43
N THR A 129 -8.44 8.38 -5.05
CA THR A 129 -8.30 8.15 -6.49
C THR A 129 -8.92 9.30 -7.29
N GLN A 130 -10.07 9.80 -6.84
CA GLN A 130 -10.76 10.92 -7.47
C GLN A 130 -9.97 12.23 -7.36
N GLU A 131 -9.40 12.52 -6.18
CA GLU A 131 -8.56 13.70 -5.96
C GLU A 131 -7.31 13.64 -6.85
N ARG A 132 -6.62 12.49 -6.90
CA ARG A 132 -5.45 12.29 -7.75
C ARG A 132 -5.75 12.51 -9.23
N LEU A 133 -6.83 11.93 -9.74
CA LEU A 133 -7.24 12.15 -11.14
C LEU A 133 -7.60 13.61 -11.41
N THR A 134 -8.26 14.28 -10.47
CA THR A 134 -8.58 15.71 -10.60
C THR A 134 -7.31 16.54 -10.76
N ILE A 135 -6.27 16.25 -9.97
CA ILE A 135 -4.98 16.95 -10.09
C ILE A 135 -4.33 16.65 -11.44
N PHE A 136 -4.29 15.38 -11.87
CA PHE A 136 -3.75 15.03 -13.19
C PHE A 136 -4.48 15.74 -14.33
N LYS A 137 -5.81 15.80 -14.28
CA LYS A 137 -6.62 16.55 -15.25
C LYS A 137 -6.20 18.01 -15.32
N MET A 138 -6.00 18.64 -14.15
CA MET A 138 -5.54 20.02 -14.06
C MET A 138 -4.12 20.20 -14.62
N GLN A 139 -3.18 19.33 -14.27
CA GLN A 139 -1.80 19.39 -14.76
C GLN A 139 -1.73 19.18 -16.28
N ILE A 140 -2.46 18.20 -16.82
CA ILE A 140 -2.53 17.94 -18.26
C ILE A 140 -3.11 19.15 -19.01
N ALA A 141 -4.14 19.80 -18.46
CA ALA A 141 -4.75 20.99 -19.06
C ALA A 141 -3.82 22.21 -19.00
N LYS A 142 -3.16 22.43 -17.85
CA LYS A 142 -2.30 23.60 -17.63
C LYS A 142 -0.91 23.47 -18.26
N LYS A 143 -0.41 22.24 -18.45
CA LYS A 143 0.95 21.94 -18.91
C LYS A 143 2.01 22.76 -18.16
N PRO A 144 2.07 22.62 -16.82
CA PRO A 144 2.94 23.46 -15.99
C PRO A 144 4.39 23.35 -16.42
N SER A 145 5.05 24.52 -16.52
CA SER A 145 6.44 24.63 -16.95
C SER A 145 7.43 24.43 -15.80
N SER A 146 7.01 24.61 -14.55
CA SER A 146 7.88 24.40 -13.39
C SER A 146 7.84 22.95 -12.89
N GLN A 147 9.01 22.46 -12.48
CA GLN A 147 9.15 21.14 -11.87
C GLN A 147 8.35 21.02 -10.57
N GLN A 148 8.33 22.07 -9.73
CA GLN A 148 7.56 22.11 -8.49
C GLN A 148 6.06 21.92 -8.70
N GLU A 149 5.48 22.53 -9.75
CA GLU A 149 4.07 22.33 -10.09
C GLU A 149 3.78 20.91 -10.59
N ARG A 150 4.76 20.27 -11.25
CA ARG A 150 4.66 18.86 -11.69
C ARG A 150 4.82 17.87 -10.52
N GLU A 151 5.70 18.17 -9.58
CA GLU A 151 6.03 17.35 -8.39
C GLU A 151 5.06 17.55 -7.23
N SER A 152 4.16 18.53 -7.30
CA SER A 152 3.07 18.72 -6.31
C SER A 152 2.16 17.50 -6.13
N VAL A 153 2.38 16.44 -6.91
CA VAL A 153 1.80 15.12 -6.78
C VAL A 153 2.90 14.07 -6.61
N GLU A 154 3.64 14.13 -5.51
CA GLU A 154 4.44 12.99 -5.08
C GLU A 154 3.51 11.89 -4.57
N PHE A 155 3.56 10.73 -5.23
CA PHE A 155 2.78 9.57 -4.85
C PHE A 155 3.56 8.74 -3.82
N PRO A 156 2.91 8.22 -2.77
CA PRO A 156 3.50 7.12 -2.03
C PRO A 156 3.73 5.95 -3.01
N HIS A 157 4.97 5.45 -3.00
CA HIS A 157 5.49 4.39 -3.87
C HIS A 157 4.55 3.18 -3.98
N ASN A 158 4.35 2.65 -5.18
CA ASN A 158 3.35 1.61 -5.44
C ASN A 158 3.60 0.26 -4.79
N THR A 159 4.82 -0.09 -4.43
CA THR A 159 5.12 -1.28 -3.64
C THR A 159 4.44 -1.18 -2.30
N GLN A 160 4.35 0.04 -1.73
CA GLN A 160 3.50 0.28 -0.57
C GLN A 160 2.03 0.12 -0.94
N MET A 161 1.55 0.63 -2.08
CA MET A 161 0.15 0.43 -2.49
C MET A 161 -0.23 -1.04 -2.74
N VAL A 162 0.61 -1.82 -3.43
CA VAL A 162 0.45 -3.26 -3.68
C VAL A 162 0.57 -4.03 -2.37
N PHE A 163 1.54 -3.69 -1.53
CA PHE A 163 1.69 -4.26 -0.20
C PHE A 163 0.45 -4.00 0.66
N TRP A 164 -0.02 -2.75 0.76
CA TRP A 164 -1.20 -2.38 1.53
C TRP A 164 -2.48 -3.00 0.96
N HIS A 165 -2.59 -3.06 -0.37
CA HIS A 165 -3.69 -3.75 -1.03
C HIS A 165 -3.69 -5.24 -0.67
N ASP A 166 -2.57 -5.94 -0.85
CA ASP A 166 -2.44 -7.37 -0.56
C ASP A 166 -2.68 -7.67 0.92
N LEU A 167 -2.10 -6.86 1.81
CA LEU A 167 -2.31 -6.96 3.25
C LEU A 167 -3.80 -6.84 3.57
N LYS A 168 -4.48 -5.84 3.03
CA LYS A 168 -5.94 -5.66 3.17
C LYS A 168 -6.70 -6.86 2.63
N GLN A 169 -6.35 -7.39 1.45
CA GLN A 169 -7.01 -8.57 0.89
C GLN A 169 -6.81 -9.81 1.76
N TYR A 170 -5.61 -10.05 2.30
CA TYR A 170 -5.37 -11.16 3.22
C TYR A 170 -6.16 -11.01 4.51
N LEU A 171 -6.24 -9.80 5.07
CA LEU A 171 -7.05 -9.52 6.26
C LEU A 171 -8.55 -9.75 6.01
N VAL A 172 -9.10 -9.21 4.92
CA VAL A 172 -10.51 -9.40 4.53
C VAL A 172 -10.83 -10.88 4.29
N ASN A 173 -9.93 -11.60 3.62
CA ASN A 173 -10.08 -13.04 3.36
C ASN A 173 -9.66 -13.93 4.55
N LYS A 174 -9.37 -13.32 5.71
CA LYS A 174 -8.99 -14.01 6.96
C LYS A 174 -7.74 -14.91 6.83
N ASN A 175 -6.87 -14.62 5.86
CA ASN A 175 -5.62 -15.32 5.57
C ASN A 175 -4.45 -14.68 6.33
N TYR A 176 -4.53 -14.71 7.67
CA TYR A 176 -3.58 -14.02 8.53
C TYR A 176 -2.15 -14.59 8.47
N GLU A 177 -1.97 -15.87 8.15
CA GLU A 177 -0.65 -16.47 7.98
C GLU A 177 0.11 -15.85 6.79
N GLN A 178 -0.57 -15.61 5.66
CA GLN A 178 0.06 -14.94 4.53
C GLN A 178 0.30 -13.45 4.82
N ALA A 179 -0.62 -12.79 5.51
CA ALA A 179 -0.39 -11.42 5.98
C ALA A 179 0.82 -11.34 6.94
N PHE A 180 1.00 -12.33 7.81
CA PHE A 180 2.12 -12.40 8.74
C PHE A 180 3.46 -12.53 8.03
N LYS A 181 3.57 -13.42 7.03
CA LYS A 181 4.79 -13.55 6.21
C LYS A 181 5.22 -12.26 5.52
N MET A 182 4.30 -11.34 5.24
CA MET A 182 4.64 -10.04 4.65
C MET A 182 5.31 -9.08 5.64
N ILE A 183 5.07 -9.26 6.95
CA ILE A 183 5.50 -8.34 8.00
C ILE A 183 6.50 -8.95 9.00
N GLU A 184 6.71 -10.27 8.94
CA GLU A 184 7.57 -10.96 9.89
C GLU A 184 9.01 -10.43 9.84
N GLY A 185 9.65 -10.32 11.01
CA GLY A 185 11.00 -9.77 11.15
C GLY A 185 11.09 -8.24 11.21
N GLN A 186 9.98 -7.51 11.02
CA GLN A 186 9.95 -6.05 11.14
C GLN A 186 9.57 -5.59 12.55
N ASP A 187 10.17 -4.48 13.01
CA ASP A 187 9.78 -3.81 14.25
C ASP A 187 8.91 -2.58 13.99
N TYR A 188 7.74 -2.56 14.62
CA TYR A 188 6.74 -1.50 14.47
C TYR A 188 6.70 -0.52 15.67
N SER A 189 7.55 -0.69 16.68
CA SER A 189 7.51 0.08 17.95
C SER A 189 7.73 1.60 17.82
N GLY A 190 8.23 2.07 16.67
CA GLY A 190 8.41 3.49 16.36
C GLY A 190 7.67 3.96 15.09
N LYS A 191 6.72 3.16 14.60
CA LYS A 191 5.89 3.50 13.43
C LYS A 191 4.66 4.28 13.85
N ASP A 192 3.94 4.87 12.91
CA ASP A 192 2.66 5.51 13.25
C ASP A 192 1.65 4.47 13.76
N ILE A 193 0.68 4.96 14.52
CA ILE A 193 -0.29 4.12 15.22
C ILE A 193 -1.09 3.20 14.29
N ASN A 194 -1.36 3.61 13.04
CA ASN A 194 -2.15 2.77 12.14
C ASN A 194 -1.32 1.56 11.67
N LEU A 195 -0.03 1.76 11.42
CA LEU A 195 0.89 0.66 11.11
C LEU A 195 1.06 -0.29 12.30
N GLN A 196 1.18 0.25 13.51
CA GLN A 196 1.24 -0.55 14.74
C GLN A 196 -0.01 -1.44 14.88
N ILE A 197 -1.21 -0.86 14.72
CA ILE A 197 -2.48 -1.57 14.80
C ILE A 197 -2.60 -2.66 13.73
N LEU A 198 -2.21 -2.36 12.49
CA LEU A 198 -2.22 -3.35 11.40
C LEU A 198 -1.32 -4.53 11.73
N ALA A 199 -0.11 -4.28 12.24
CA ALA A 199 0.77 -5.33 12.72
C ALA A 199 0.10 -6.14 13.85
N ASP A 200 -0.45 -5.47 14.87
CA ASP A 200 -1.10 -6.12 16.00
C ASP A 200 -2.28 -7.03 15.58
N ILE A 201 -3.09 -6.59 14.61
CA ILE A 201 -4.17 -7.39 13.99
C ILE A 201 -3.59 -8.66 13.35
N ILE A 202 -2.50 -8.52 12.58
CA ILE A 202 -1.89 -9.63 11.85
C ILE A 202 -1.27 -10.65 12.81
N TYR A 203 -0.47 -10.19 13.77
CA TYR A 203 0.13 -11.05 14.79
C TYR A 203 -0.95 -11.79 15.61
N THR A 204 -2.03 -11.11 15.98
CA THR A 204 -3.17 -11.71 16.69
C THR A 204 -3.87 -12.75 15.82
N GLY A 205 -4.21 -12.41 14.58
CA GLY A 205 -4.94 -13.30 13.67
C GLY A 205 -4.15 -14.54 13.23
N ALA A 206 -2.82 -14.43 13.10
CA ALA A 206 -1.91 -15.52 12.78
C ALA A 206 -1.53 -16.38 14.01
N LYS A 207 -2.16 -16.14 15.17
CA LYS A 207 -1.85 -16.83 16.43
C LYS A 207 -0.34 -16.76 16.78
N LYS A 208 0.28 -15.61 16.51
CA LYS A 208 1.65 -15.26 16.93
C LYS A 208 1.59 -14.13 17.98
N PRO A 209 0.80 -14.26 19.06
CA PRO A 209 0.59 -13.15 19.97
C PRO A 209 1.89 -12.71 20.61
N ARG A 210 2.09 -11.40 20.68
CA ARG A 210 3.23 -10.79 21.37
C ARG A 210 2.86 -10.56 22.84
N PRO A 211 3.84 -10.43 23.75
CA PRO A 211 3.55 -10.11 25.16
C PRO A 211 2.80 -8.78 25.34
N SER A 212 3.06 -7.82 24.44
CA SER A 212 2.35 -6.54 24.37
C SER A 212 2.07 -6.20 22.91
N LEU A 213 0.91 -5.61 22.66
CA LEU A 213 0.61 -4.96 21.39
C LEU A 213 1.55 -3.76 21.18
N TYR A 214 1.91 -3.48 19.93
CA TYR A 214 2.66 -2.28 19.56
C TYR A 214 1.87 -1.01 19.95
N CYS A 215 0.57 -0.99 19.65
CA CYS A 215 -0.31 0.16 19.89
C CYS A 215 -0.51 0.51 21.37
N LYS A 216 -0.12 -0.39 22.30
CA LYS A 216 -0.37 -0.24 23.73
C LYS A 216 0.25 1.04 24.31
N LYS A 217 1.48 1.36 23.92
CA LYS A 217 2.18 2.53 24.47
C LYS A 217 1.44 3.83 24.15
N ASP A 218 1.01 3.98 22.90
CA ASP A 218 0.26 5.16 22.45
C ASP A 218 -1.15 5.17 23.06
N TYR A 219 -1.78 4.00 23.19
CA TYR A 219 -3.06 3.88 23.90
C TYR A 219 -2.97 4.34 25.35
N ASP A 220 -1.94 3.94 26.09
CA ASP A 220 -1.76 4.35 27.49
C ASP A 220 -1.44 5.86 27.61
N LEU A 221 -0.71 6.41 26.63
CA LEU A 221 -0.29 7.82 26.64
C LEU A 221 -1.43 8.79 26.29
N TYR A 222 -2.32 8.41 25.38
CA TYR A 222 -3.35 9.29 24.82
C TYR A 222 -4.77 8.88 25.25
N SER A 223 -5.02 8.84 26.57
CA SER A 223 -6.31 8.47 27.16
C SER A 223 -7.51 9.25 26.62
N ASP A 224 -7.32 10.56 26.40
CA ASP A 224 -8.38 11.46 25.95
C ASP A 224 -8.84 11.16 24.51
N SER A 225 -8.04 10.38 23.77
CA SER A 225 -8.32 9.99 22.39
C SER A 225 -9.04 8.64 22.26
N HIS A 226 -9.26 7.91 23.35
CA HIS A 226 -9.86 6.55 23.33
C HIS A 226 -11.23 6.51 22.65
N GLU A 227 -12.05 7.53 22.88
CA GLU A 227 -13.42 7.60 22.39
C GLU A 227 -13.57 8.38 21.08
N SER A 228 -12.56 9.15 20.69
CA SER A 228 -12.63 10.07 19.55
C SER A 228 -11.77 9.65 18.35
N SER A 229 -10.78 8.78 18.56
CA SER A 229 -9.91 8.23 17.52
C SER A 229 -10.25 6.77 17.23
N TYR A 230 -10.53 6.46 15.96
CA TYR A 230 -10.81 5.07 15.58
C TYR A 230 -9.60 4.16 15.84
N SER A 231 -8.38 4.67 15.67
CA SER A 231 -7.14 3.91 15.91
C SER A 231 -7.00 3.57 17.41
N MET A 232 -7.25 4.54 18.29
CA MET A 232 -7.23 4.28 19.74
C MET A 232 -8.33 3.32 20.17
N LYS A 233 -9.56 3.51 19.68
CA LYS A 233 -10.70 2.63 19.97
C LYS A 233 -10.40 1.19 19.50
N LEU A 234 -9.84 1.04 18.30
CA LEU A 234 -9.43 -0.26 17.74
C LEU A 234 -8.31 -0.89 18.55
N CYS A 235 -7.30 -0.13 18.99
CA CYS A 235 -6.27 -0.65 19.90
C CYS A 235 -6.88 -1.15 21.23
N GLY A 236 -7.83 -0.41 21.81
CA GLY A 236 -8.56 -0.84 23.01
C GLY A 236 -9.31 -2.16 22.81
N VAL A 237 -9.99 -2.33 21.66
CA VAL A 237 -10.63 -3.59 21.28
C VAL A 237 -9.60 -4.73 21.19
N LEU A 238 -8.45 -4.51 20.54
CA LEU A 238 -7.40 -5.52 20.42
C LEU A 238 -6.78 -5.89 21.78
N LEU A 239 -6.55 -4.91 22.66
CA LEU A 239 -6.10 -5.16 24.04
C LEU A 239 -7.13 -5.99 24.81
N GLY A 240 -8.42 -5.70 24.63
CA GLY A 240 -9.50 -6.50 25.20
C GLY A 240 -9.50 -7.95 24.70
N ILE A 241 -9.31 -8.14 23.38
CA ILE A 241 -9.19 -9.47 22.76
C ILE A 241 -7.99 -10.23 23.34
N GLN A 242 -6.81 -9.59 23.40
CA GLN A 242 -5.59 -10.18 23.95
C GLN A 242 -5.75 -10.60 25.42
N ALA A 243 -6.47 -9.79 26.22
CA ALA A 243 -6.79 -10.09 27.61
C ALA A 243 -7.93 -11.12 27.77
N GLY A 244 -8.46 -11.67 26.68
CA GLY A 244 -9.57 -12.62 26.72
C GLY A 244 -10.91 -12.01 27.14
N LYS A 245 -11.07 -10.68 27.12
CA LYS A 245 -12.33 -10.02 27.44
C LYS A 245 -13.36 -10.27 26.33
N LYS A 246 -14.64 -10.27 26.70
CA LYS A 246 -15.75 -10.28 25.73
C LYS A 246 -16.02 -8.85 25.30
N ILE A 247 -15.78 -8.55 24.02
CA ILE A 247 -16.05 -7.24 23.43
C ILE A 247 -17.56 -7.12 23.14
N SER A 248 -18.17 -6.02 23.54
CA SER A 248 -19.60 -5.77 23.40
C SER A 248 -19.98 -5.30 22.00
N GLU A 249 -21.23 -5.49 21.60
CA GLU A 249 -21.75 -4.97 20.33
C GLU A 249 -21.71 -3.44 20.28
N LYS A 250 -21.87 -2.80 21.44
CA LYS A 250 -21.76 -1.34 21.57
C LYS A 250 -20.36 -0.85 21.17
N GLU A 251 -19.30 -1.50 21.66
CA GLU A 251 -17.92 -1.14 21.33
C GLU A 251 -17.64 -1.26 19.82
N PHE A 252 -18.13 -2.32 19.17
CA PHE A 252 -17.99 -2.45 17.72
C PHE A 252 -18.81 -1.42 16.95
N SER A 253 -20.03 -1.11 17.39
CA SER A 253 -20.87 -0.09 16.77
C SER A 253 -20.23 1.30 16.84
N GLU A 254 -19.65 1.65 17.99
CA GLU A 254 -18.91 2.91 18.18
C GLU A 254 -17.68 2.98 17.28
N LEU A 255 -16.87 1.91 17.24
CA LEU A 255 -15.72 1.81 16.33
C LEU A 255 -16.15 1.98 14.86
N LYS A 256 -17.21 1.28 14.44
CA LYS A 256 -17.75 1.36 13.09
C LYS A 256 -18.17 2.78 12.73
N ASN A 257 -18.80 3.51 13.65
CA ASN A 257 -19.23 4.89 13.44
C ASN A 257 -18.05 5.84 13.28
N LEU A 258 -17.01 5.69 14.12
CA LEU A 258 -15.78 6.48 14.00
C LEU A 258 -15.09 6.27 12.65
N ILE A 259 -15.00 5.02 12.19
CA ILE A 259 -14.40 4.68 10.89
C ILE A 259 -15.27 5.21 9.75
N LYS A 260 -16.57 4.92 9.73
CA LYS A 260 -17.47 5.26 8.62
C LYS A 260 -17.50 6.77 8.34
N LEU A 261 -17.42 7.60 9.38
CA LEU A 261 -17.54 9.04 9.24
C LEU A 261 -16.30 9.68 8.57
N ARG A 262 -15.11 9.15 8.84
CA ARG A 262 -13.84 9.81 8.47
C ARG A 262 -12.95 8.99 7.53
N TYR A 263 -13.04 7.67 7.57
CA TYR A 263 -12.15 6.72 6.90
C TYR A 263 -12.93 5.48 6.38
N PRO A 264 -13.95 5.66 5.53
CA PRO A 264 -14.82 4.55 5.08
C PRO A 264 -14.07 3.40 4.41
N GLU A 265 -12.91 3.65 3.80
CA GLU A 265 -12.00 2.65 3.23
C GLU A 265 -11.41 1.67 4.25
N ASN A 266 -11.40 2.06 5.53
CA ASN A 266 -10.91 1.28 6.66
C ASN A 266 -12.01 0.51 7.41
N LEU A 267 -13.25 0.54 6.91
CA LEU A 267 -14.39 -0.15 7.55
C LEU A 267 -14.15 -1.66 7.71
N TYR A 268 -13.32 -2.25 6.84
CA TYR A 268 -12.90 -3.64 6.95
C TYR A 268 -12.19 -3.97 8.26
N LEU A 269 -11.51 -3.01 8.90
CA LEU A 269 -10.79 -3.22 10.15
C LEU A 269 -11.72 -3.52 11.33
N GLU A 270 -12.93 -2.93 11.36
CA GLU A 270 -13.94 -3.29 12.37
C GLU A 270 -14.40 -4.73 12.20
N GLN A 271 -14.69 -5.14 10.96
CA GLN A 271 -15.07 -6.52 10.66
C GLN A 271 -13.96 -7.51 11.03
N VAL A 272 -12.70 -7.17 10.72
CA VAL A 272 -11.53 -7.98 11.11
C VAL A 272 -11.42 -8.09 12.62
N ALA A 273 -11.56 -6.99 13.38
CA ALA A 273 -11.51 -7.02 14.84
C ALA A 273 -12.63 -7.90 15.43
N ARG A 274 -13.83 -7.84 14.85
CA ARG A 274 -14.98 -8.68 15.23
C ARG A 274 -14.71 -10.17 14.96
N ASP A 275 -14.11 -10.48 13.82
CA ASP A 275 -13.69 -11.85 13.49
C ASP A 275 -12.63 -12.37 14.46
N LEU A 276 -11.68 -11.53 14.88
CA LEU A 276 -10.68 -11.90 15.88
C LEU A 276 -11.30 -12.15 17.26
N ALA A 277 -12.27 -11.33 17.68
CA ALA A 277 -12.94 -11.48 18.98
C ALA A 277 -13.78 -12.77 19.10
N THR A 278 -14.25 -13.30 17.97
CA THR A 278 -15.09 -14.51 17.91
C THR A 278 -14.31 -15.80 17.71
N ARG A 279 -13.01 -15.73 17.39
CA ARG A 279 -12.13 -16.88 17.09
C ARG A 279 -11.62 -17.65 18.33
N LYS A 280 -12.35 -17.62 19.44
CA LYS A 280 -12.00 -18.39 20.64
C LYS A 280 -12.30 -19.87 20.46
#